data_AF-A0A2G9MR23-F1
#
_entry.id   AF-A0A2G9MR23-F1
#
_cell.length_a   1.000
_cell.length_b   1.000
_cell.length_c   1.000
_cell.angle_alpha   90.00
_cell.angle_beta   90.00
_cell.angle_gamma   90.00
#
_symmetry.space_group_name_H-M   'P 1'
#
loop_
_entity.id
_entity.type
_entity.pdbx_description
1 polymer ?
#
loop_
_entity_poly.entity_id
_entity_poly.type
_entity_poly.pdbx_seq_one_letter_code
_entity_poly.pdbx_strand_id
1 'polypeptide(L)'
;MLEYLIILIVLLVAALVLEKTHYVHLFHNRKERLEITALFFIIGVIWDTFAIWRGHWVFPAGNNLGIVIGLMPLEEYLFALIVPYFIITIYKIMDSKFRGRAK
;
A
#
# COMPACT_ATOMS: atom_id res chain seq x y z
N MET A 1 -17.57 -7.31 9.81
CA MET A 1 -16.27 -7.93 10.13
C MET A 1 -15.22 -7.00 9.49
N LEU A 2 -14.31 -6.41 10.28
CA LEU A 2 -13.45 -5.26 9.90
C LEU A 2 -12.00 -5.70 9.58
N GLU A 3 -11.81 -6.98 9.30
CA GLU A 3 -10.50 -7.62 9.26
C GLU A 3 -9.64 -7.01 8.17
N TYR A 4 -10.23 -6.65 7.03
CA TYR A 4 -9.46 -6.08 5.94
C TYR A 4 -8.86 -4.71 6.31
N LEU A 5 -9.66 -3.83 6.91
CA LEU A 5 -9.18 -2.56 7.43
C LEU A 5 -8.11 -2.77 8.52
N ILE A 6 -8.33 -3.72 9.42
CA ILE A 6 -7.36 -4.03 10.49
C ILE A 6 -6.02 -4.46 9.88
N ILE A 7 -6.03 -5.34 8.88
CA ILE A 7 -4.82 -5.78 8.18
C ILE A 7 -4.09 -4.59 7.56
N LEU A 8 -4.82 -3.69 6.88
CA LEU A 8 -4.24 -2.49 6.27
C LEU A 8 -3.62 -1.56 7.33
N ILE A 9 -4.29 -1.35 8.46
CA ILE A 9 -3.76 -0.55 9.56
C ILE A 9 -2.51 -1.20 10.15
N VAL A 10 -2.52 -2.52 10.36
CA VAL A 10 -1.35 -3.25 10.88
C VAL A 10 -0.16 -3.12 9.93
N LEU A 11 -0.37 -3.27 8.62
CA LEU A 11 0.69 -3.10 7.62
C LEU A 11 1.24 -1.67 7.61
N LEU A 12 0.37 -0.67 7.69
CA LEU A 12 0.79 0.73 7.75
C LEU A 12 1.61 1.01 9.01
N VAL A 13 1.12 0.59 10.18
CA VAL A 13 1.84 0.76 11.45
C VAL A 13 3.18 0.03 11.41
N ALA A 14 3.21 -1.20 10.91
CA ALA A 14 4.45 -1.96 10.76
C ALA A 14 5.46 -1.22 9.85
N ALA A 15 5.02 -0.71 8.69
CA ALA A 15 5.88 0.06 7.80
C ALA A 15 6.46 1.31 8.49
N LEU A 16 5.62 2.09 9.16
CA LEU A 16 6.04 3.32 9.86
C LEU A 16 7.00 3.04 11.01
N VAL A 17 6.75 1.99 11.79
CA VAL A 17 7.66 1.56 12.87
C VAL A 17 9.00 1.14 12.28
N LEU A 18 9.00 0.33 11.23
CA LEU A 18 10.23 -0.15 10.59
C LEU A 18 11.06 0.98 9.96
N GLU A 19 10.41 1.90 9.26
CA GLU A 19 11.05 3.09 8.69
C GLU A 19 11.75 3.91 9.79
N LYS A 20 11.05 4.13 10.92
CA LYS A 20 11.58 4.87 12.07
C LYS A 20 12.72 4.12 12.77
N THR A 21 12.58 2.83 13.01
CA THR A 21 13.56 2.02 13.76
C THR A 21 14.84 1.78 12.96
N HIS A 22 14.76 1.69 11.63
CA HIS A 22 15.93 1.45 10.77
C HIS A 22 16.45 2.71 10.08
N TYR A 23 15.90 3.89 10.39
CA TYR A 23 16.28 5.19 9.83
C TYR A 23 16.36 5.17 8.29
N VAL A 24 15.45 4.43 7.65
CA VAL A 24 15.48 4.23 6.21
C VAL A 24 14.82 5.44 5.55
N HIS A 25 15.59 6.19 4.76
CA HIS A 25 15.02 7.24 3.93
C HIS A 25 14.45 6.62 2.66
N LEU A 26 13.13 6.47 2.62
CA LEU A 26 12.41 5.84 1.50
C LEU A 26 12.45 6.71 0.23
N PHE A 27 12.45 8.01 0.38
CA PHE A 27 12.46 8.96 -0.73
C PHE A 27 13.49 10.05 -0.43
N HIS A 28 14.13 10.58 -1.46
CA HIS A 28 15.11 11.67 -1.29
C HIS A 28 14.38 12.97 -0.91
N ASN A 29 13.22 13.21 -1.54
CA ASN A 29 12.45 14.44 -1.38
C ASN A 29 10.97 14.16 -1.07
N ARG A 30 10.30 15.11 -0.40
CA ARG A 30 8.85 15.05 -0.14
C ARG A 30 8.03 15.01 -1.43
N LYS A 31 8.51 15.66 -2.50
CA LYS A 31 7.88 15.66 -3.84
C LYS A 31 7.90 14.27 -4.46
N GLU A 32 9.06 13.63 -4.49
CA GLU A 32 9.24 12.28 -5.01
C GLU A 32 8.32 11.27 -4.29
N ARG A 33 8.19 11.40 -2.96
CA ARG A 33 7.23 10.57 -2.18
C ARG A 33 5.80 10.74 -2.67
N LEU A 34 5.37 11.97 -2.94
CA LEU A 34 4.00 12.22 -3.42
C LEU A 34 3.82 11.71 -4.85
N GLU A 35 4.79 11.95 -5.73
CA GLU A 35 4.75 11.54 -7.13
C GLU A 35 4.69 10.01 -7.26
N ILE A 36 5.55 9.29 -6.56
CA ILE A 36 5.59 7.83 -6.61
C ILE A 36 4.32 7.23 -5.99
N THR A 37 3.88 7.73 -4.83
CA THR A 37 2.64 7.25 -4.21
C THR A 37 1.43 7.53 -5.10
N ALA A 38 1.34 8.72 -5.72
CA ALA A 38 0.27 9.05 -6.65
C ALA A 38 0.30 8.15 -7.88
N LEU A 39 1.47 7.83 -8.42
CA LEU A 39 1.61 6.92 -9.55
C LEU A 39 1.06 5.53 -9.22
N PHE A 40 1.49 4.93 -8.10
CA PHE A 40 0.97 3.62 -7.67
C PHE A 40 -0.54 3.65 -7.43
N PHE A 41 -1.02 4.71 -6.78
CA PHE A 41 -2.45 4.88 -6.53
C PHE A 41 -3.25 4.94 -7.82
N ILE A 42 -2.86 5.78 -8.77
CA ILE A 42 -3.56 5.96 -10.04
C ILE A 42 -3.56 4.65 -10.83
N ILE A 43 -2.41 3.98 -10.96
CA ILE A 43 -2.30 2.71 -11.69
C ILE A 43 -3.17 1.64 -11.02
N GLY A 44 -3.06 1.47 -9.70
CA GLY A 44 -3.82 0.47 -8.95
C GLY A 44 -5.32 0.69 -9.06
N VAL A 45 -5.79 1.92 -8.83
CA VAL A 45 -7.21 2.27 -8.90
C VAL A 45 -7.76 2.05 -10.31
N ILE A 46 -7.04 2.46 -11.36
CA ILE A 46 -7.50 2.26 -12.74
C ILE A 46 -7.61 0.78 -13.06
N TRP A 47 -6.60 -0.01 -12.70
CA TRP A 47 -6.56 -1.44 -12.96
C TRP A 47 -7.70 -2.19 -12.25
N ASP A 48 -7.86 -1.96 -10.95
CA ASP A 48 -8.87 -2.67 -10.17
C ASP A 48 -10.29 -2.24 -10.58
N THR A 49 -10.50 -0.96 -10.86
CA THR A 49 -11.77 -0.46 -11.41
C THR A 49 -12.09 -1.14 -12.73
N PHE A 50 -11.11 -1.27 -13.63
CA PHE A 50 -11.29 -1.96 -14.91
C PHE A 50 -11.61 -3.45 -14.71
N ALA A 51 -10.91 -4.14 -13.82
CA ALA A 51 -11.14 -5.55 -13.54
C ALA A 51 -12.57 -5.82 -13.01
N ILE A 52 -13.06 -4.97 -12.12
CA ILE A 52 -14.43 -5.07 -11.58
C ILE A 52 -15.46 -4.74 -12.64
N TRP A 53 -15.23 -3.67 -13.41
CA TRP A 53 -16.13 -3.29 -14.51
C TRP A 53 -16.28 -4.40 -15.54
N ARG A 54 -15.22 -5.17 -15.80
CA ARG A 54 -15.22 -6.35 -16.68
C ARG A 54 -15.82 -7.60 -16.04
N GLY A 55 -16.17 -7.56 -14.75
CA GLY A 55 -16.68 -8.71 -14.00
C GLY A 55 -15.62 -9.78 -13.71
N HIS A 56 -14.33 -9.45 -13.84
CA HIS A 56 -13.24 -10.37 -13.50
C HIS A 56 -13.04 -10.50 -11.98
N TRP A 57 -13.48 -9.49 -11.22
CA TRP A 57 -13.32 -9.43 -9.78
C TRP A 57 -14.57 -8.85 -9.13
N VAL A 58 -14.92 -9.36 -7.96
CA VAL A 58 -16.08 -8.90 -7.17
C VAL A 58 -15.69 -8.82 -5.71
N PHE A 59 -16.08 -7.75 -5.03
CA PHE A 59 -15.90 -7.57 -3.60
C PHE A 59 -17.20 -7.86 -2.86
N PRO A 60 -17.36 -9.06 -2.25
CA PRO A 60 -18.58 -9.39 -1.52
C PRO A 60 -18.74 -8.51 -0.28
N ALA A 61 -19.98 -8.07 -0.04
CA ALA A 61 -20.33 -7.30 1.15
C ALA A 61 -20.18 -8.18 2.40
N GLY A 62 -19.42 -7.71 3.41
CA GLY A 62 -19.33 -8.38 4.72
C GLY A 62 -18.03 -8.15 5.49
N ASN A 63 -16.90 -8.00 4.78
CA ASN A 63 -15.55 -7.86 5.37
C ASN A 63 -14.98 -6.43 5.30
N ASN A 64 -15.78 -5.49 4.80
CA ASN A 64 -15.40 -4.12 4.52
C ASN A 64 -16.26 -3.17 5.38
N LEU A 65 -15.83 -1.93 5.55
CA LEU A 65 -16.54 -0.84 6.24
C LEU A 65 -17.93 -0.54 5.65
N GLY A 66 -18.23 -1.05 4.46
CA GLY A 66 -19.46 -0.76 3.72
C GLY A 66 -19.42 0.58 2.99
N ILE A 67 -18.30 1.31 3.06
CA ILE A 67 -18.08 2.55 2.30
C ILE A 67 -17.60 2.16 0.90
N VAL A 68 -18.40 2.46 -0.12
CA VAL A 68 -18.07 2.20 -1.53
C VAL A 68 -17.94 3.53 -2.27
N ILE A 69 -16.84 3.69 -3.00
CA ILE A 69 -16.58 4.84 -3.86
C ILE A 69 -16.44 4.30 -5.28
N GLY A 70 -17.25 4.80 -6.21
CA GLY A 70 -17.28 4.25 -7.58
C GLY A 70 -17.68 2.76 -7.59
N LEU A 71 -16.78 1.90 -8.05
CA LEU A 71 -16.99 0.44 -8.14
C LEU A 71 -16.31 -0.36 -7.01
N MET A 72 -15.61 0.31 -6.10
CA MET A 72 -14.72 -0.34 -5.12
C MET A 72 -15.01 0.09 -3.68
N PRO A 73 -14.79 -0.81 -2.71
CA PRO A 73 -14.81 -0.44 -1.31
C PRO A 73 -13.60 0.46 -0.98
N LEU A 74 -13.75 1.32 0.04
CA LEU A 74 -12.71 2.25 0.49
C LEU A 74 -11.36 1.57 0.74
N GLU A 75 -11.39 0.35 1.23
CA GLU A 75 -10.21 -0.45 1.56
C GLU A 75 -9.31 -0.73 0.35
N GLU A 76 -9.83 -0.85 -0.88
CA GLU A 76 -8.98 -1.04 -2.07
C GLU A 76 -8.16 0.22 -2.39
N TYR A 77 -8.75 1.39 -2.19
CA TYR A 77 -8.03 2.66 -2.31
C TYR A 77 -6.91 2.77 -1.27
N LEU A 78 -7.19 2.33 -0.04
CA LEU A 78 -6.20 2.27 1.02
C LEU A 78 -5.11 1.22 0.72
N PHE A 79 -5.48 0.07 0.16
CA PHE A 79 -4.56 -0.97 -0.27
C PHE A 79 -3.57 -0.44 -1.32
N ALA A 80 -4.07 0.26 -2.35
CA ALA A 80 -3.26 0.87 -3.40
C ALA A 80 -2.24 1.91 -2.88
N LEU A 81 -2.44 2.45 -1.66
CA LEU A 81 -1.51 3.35 -0.99
C LEU A 81 -0.58 2.61 -0.03
N ILE A 82 -1.15 1.79 0.85
CA ILE A 82 -0.46 1.20 2.00
C ILE A 82 0.47 0.07 1.57
N VAL A 83 0.02 -0.79 0.66
CA VAL A 83 0.78 -2.00 0.30
C VAL A 83 2.04 -1.68 -0.49
N PRO A 84 2.02 -0.81 -1.52
CA PRO A 84 3.25 -0.37 -2.18
C PRO A 84 4.24 0.27 -1.20
N TYR A 85 3.74 1.09 -0.27
CA TYR A 85 4.56 1.71 0.76
C TYR A 85 5.25 0.68 1.67
N PHE A 86 4.49 -0.30 2.16
CA PHE A 86 5.01 -1.40 2.96
C PHE A 86 6.07 -2.20 2.19
N ILE A 87 5.82 -2.56 0.93
CA ILE A 87 6.76 -3.32 0.09
C ILE A 87 8.07 -2.55 -0.11
N ILE A 88 8.01 -1.26 -0.46
CA ILE A 88 9.21 -0.43 -0.64
C ILE A 88 10.00 -0.33 0.67
N THR A 89 9.31 -0.23 1.81
CA THR A 89 9.92 -0.20 3.14
C THR A 89 10.72 -1.45 3.43
N ILE A 90 10.11 -2.62 3.23
CA ILE A 90 10.78 -3.91 3.42
C ILE A 90 11.95 -4.06 2.45
N TYR A 91 11.76 -3.74 1.17
CA TYR A 91 12.81 -3.83 0.16
C TYR A 91 14.03 -3.01 0.54
N LYS A 92 13.87 -1.74 0.95
CA LYS A 92 15.00 -0.89 1.34
C LYS A 92 15.72 -1.38 2.58
N ILE A 93 14.99 -1.92 3.56
CA ILE A 93 15.58 -2.52 4.76
C ILE A 93 16.42 -3.74 4.40
N MET A 94 15.93 -4.57 3.48
CA MET A 94 16.67 -5.74 3.02
C MET A 94 17.90 -5.35 2.21
N ASP A 95 17.77 -4.40 1.28
CA ASP A 95 18.88 -3.89 0.47
C ASP A 95 19.98 -3.27 1.34
N SER A 96 19.63 -2.49 2.36
CA SER A 96 20.62 -1.92 3.28
C SER A 96 21.37 -2.99 4.08
N LYS A 97 20.67 -4.05 4.52
CA LYS A 97 21.30 -5.19 5.20
C LYS A 97 22.21 -5.99 4.29
N PHE A 98 21.84 -6.20 3.02
CA PHE A 98 22.68 -6.93 2.07
C PHE A 98 23.93 -6.11 1.67
N ARG A 99 23.78 -4.81 1.42
CA ARG A 99 24.92 -3.92 1.14
C ARG A 99 25.87 -3.79 2.33
N GLY A 100 25.33 -3.78 3.55
CA GLY A 100 26.13 -3.73 4.78
C GLY A 100 26.90 -5.02 5.10
N ARG A 101 26.47 -6.18 4.60
CA ARG A 101 27.16 -7.47 4.75
C ARG A 101 28.25 -7.74 3.70
N ALA A 102 28.33 -6.90 2.66
CA ALA A 102 29.31 -7.04 1.58
C ALA A 102 30.65 -6.31 1.84
N LYS A 103 30.91 -5.92 3.10
CA LYS A 103 32.19 -5.44 3.61
C LYS A 103 32.68 -6.36 4.71
#